data_AF-A0A929M7Q5-F1
#
_entry.id   AF-A0A929M7Q5-F1
#
_cell.length_a   1.000
_cell.length_b   1.000
_cell.length_c   1.000
_cell.angle_alpha   90.00
_cell.angle_beta   90.00
_cell.angle_gamma   90.00
#
_symmetry.space_group_name_H-M   'P 1'
#
loop_
_entity.id
_entity.type
_entity.pdbx_description
1 polymer ?
#
loop_
_entity_poly.entity_id
_entity_poly.type
_entity_poly.pdbx_seq_one_letter_code
_entity_poly.pdbx_strand_id
1 'polypeptide(L)'
;MKRTIILFFLAFSFLFATTNSETFANFDRNFMTLNRSAKIKLHNDIKNIYVDAIIKNDKNTKKQALSRLITSSKALGFDSSAYIRDLNSINGVKGASMPAASPALTLLSATKVNDTLVLKFNTKLDTARLKTSFAKQQNAYKNIMDIDGRLNGNPLTYKNFISDYIHISQYDKNTVRIIFSDKAQKTIKANATGDLLIISAQNFISNENVRAPLHKLKNKNEKPAQSAVEPNLKSEPA
;
A
#
# COMPACT_ATOMS: atom_id res chain seq x y z
N MET A 1 -49.00 28.50 20.74
CA MET A 1 -48.12 29.55 20.18
C MET A 1 -46.67 29.10 20.30
N LYS A 2 -45.90 29.22 19.21
CA LYS A 2 -44.43 29.43 19.14
C LYS A 2 -43.56 28.34 19.80
N ARG A 3 -43.13 27.28 19.10
CA ARG A 3 -42.04 27.25 18.09
C ARG A 3 -40.92 28.24 18.42
N THR A 4 -39.93 27.79 19.18
CA THR A 4 -38.54 28.29 19.37
C THR A 4 -38.10 27.66 20.69
N ILE A 5 -37.25 26.64 20.72
CA ILE A 5 -35.80 26.76 20.88
C ILE A 5 -35.21 25.39 20.50
N ILE A 6 -34.92 25.17 19.21
CA ILE A 6 -33.97 24.14 18.76
C ILE A 6 -33.20 24.77 17.59
N LEU A 7 -32.31 25.70 17.89
CA LEU A 7 -31.48 26.36 16.89
C LEU A 7 -30.23 26.95 17.56
N PHE A 8 -29.45 26.13 18.27
CA PHE A 8 -28.11 26.54 18.73
C PHE A 8 -27.14 25.38 18.95
N PHE A 9 -27.14 24.38 18.05
CA PHE A 9 -26.08 23.37 17.97
C PHE A 9 -25.64 23.11 16.52
N LEU A 10 -25.63 24.17 15.70
CA LEU A 10 -24.85 24.20 14.46
C LEU A 10 -23.58 25.02 14.69
N ALA A 11 -22.87 24.73 15.78
CA ALA A 11 -21.51 25.21 15.99
C ALA A 11 -20.62 24.43 15.02
N PHE A 12 -20.50 25.03 13.85
CA PHE A 12 -19.65 24.70 12.74
C PHE A 12 -18.26 24.24 13.24
N SER A 13 -18.05 22.92 13.30
CA SER A 13 -16.70 22.37 13.34
C SER A 13 -16.12 22.51 11.93
N PHE A 14 -15.73 23.71 11.53
CA PHE A 14 -14.80 23.89 10.43
C PHE A 14 -13.48 23.26 10.90
N LEU A 15 -13.32 21.97 10.64
CA LEU A 15 -11.99 21.36 10.58
C LEU A 15 -11.25 22.08 9.47
N PHE A 16 -10.50 23.14 9.82
CA PHE A 16 -9.61 23.79 8.88
C PHE A 16 -8.58 22.75 8.45
N ALA A 17 -8.73 22.23 7.23
CA ALA A 17 -7.68 21.45 6.61
C ALA A 17 -6.48 22.39 6.46
N THR A 18 -5.33 22.02 7.03
CA THR A 18 -4.10 22.79 6.84
C THR A 18 -3.79 22.84 5.35
N THR A 19 -3.45 24.03 4.86
CA THR A 19 -3.11 24.20 3.44
C THR A 19 -1.70 23.67 3.17
N ASN A 20 -1.41 23.30 1.92
CA ASN A 20 -0.06 22.90 1.50
C ASN A 20 0.96 24.01 1.84
N SER A 21 0.60 25.28 1.63
CA SER A 21 1.43 26.44 1.96
C SER A 21 1.71 26.58 3.45
N GLU A 22 0.72 26.33 4.30
CA GLU A 22 0.90 26.38 5.76
C GLU A 22 1.80 25.24 6.23
N THR A 23 1.62 24.02 5.69
CA THR A 23 2.50 22.88 5.98
C THR A 23 3.94 23.17 5.56
N PHE A 24 4.14 23.76 4.38
CA PHE A 24 5.47 24.18 3.92
C PHE A 24 6.08 25.26 4.82
N ALA A 25 5.32 26.29 5.19
CA ALA A 25 5.81 27.34 6.07
C ALA A 25 6.16 26.82 7.48
N ASN A 26 5.37 25.87 8.00
CA ASN A 26 5.68 25.18 9.25
C ASN A 26 6.97 24.35 9.14
N PHE A 27 7.15 23.63 8.02
CA PHE A 27 8.39 22.92 7.73
C PHE A 27 9.60 23.86 7.75
N ASP A 28 9.55 24.94 6.99
CA ASP A 28 10.70 25.83 6.80
C ASP A 28 11.11 26.52 8.11
N ARG A 29 10.14 26.85 8.98
CA ARG A 29 10.40 27.51 10.27
C ARG A 29 10.90 26.54 11.33
N ASN A 30 10.29 25.35 11.42
CA ASN A 30 10.39 24.53 12.63
C ASN A 30 11.17 23.23 12.43
N PHE A 31 11.30 22.70 11.20
CA PHE A 31 11.76 21.32 10.99
C PHE A 31 13.08 21.00 11.70
N MET A 32 14.07 21.90 11.67
CA MET A 32 15.39 21.63 12.24
C MET A 32 15.38 21.56 13.77
N THR A 33 14.53 22.33 14.44
CA THR A 33 14.44 22.42 15.90
C THR A 33 13.59 21.31 16.51
N LEU A 34 12.74 20.66 15.71
CA LEU A 34 11.87 19.58 16.16
C LEU A 34 12.64 18.33 16.62
N ASN A 35 12.05 17.61 17.57
CA ASN A 35 12.51 16.27 17.94
C ASN A 35 12.28 15.26 16.79
N ARG A 36 12.90 14.08 16.88
CA ARG A 36 12.87 13.06 15.82
C ARG A 36 11.45 12.64 15.43
N SER A 37 10.55 12.46 16.40
CA SER A 37 9.16 12.04 16.15
C SER A 37 8.39 13.10 15.35
N ALA A 38 8.50 14.37 15.76
CA ALA A 38 7.86 15.49 15.06
C ALA A 38 8.45 15.72 13.66
N LYS A 39 9.76 15.52 13.48
CA LYS A 39 10.41 15.51 12.16
C LYS A 39 9.84 14.43 11.25
N ILE A 40 9.63 13.21 11.76
CA ILE A 40 9.04 12.11 10.99
C ILE A 40 7.59 12.45 10.59
N LYS A 41 6.80 13.02 11.50
CA LYS A 41 5.42 13.45 11.20
C LYS A 41 5.42 14.44 10.03
N LEU A 42 6.22 15.50 10.14
CA LEU A 42 6.27 16.54 9.12
C LEU A 42 6.84 16.02 7.79
N HIS A 43 7.82 15.11 7.82
CA HIS A 43 8.30 14.41 6.62
C HIS A 43 7.18 13.63 5.91
N ASN A 44 6.32 12.94 6.68
CA ASN A 44 5.18 12.21 6.13
C ASN A 44 4.10 13.16 5.57
N ASP A 45 3.88 14.31 6.21
CA ASP A 45 2.97 15.35 5.69
C ASP A 45 3.46 15.84 4.32
N ILE A 46 4.76 16.10 4.16
CA ILE A 46 5.34 16.47 2.86
C ILE A 46 5.24 15.32 1.83
N LYS A 47 5.41 14.05 2.24
CA LYS A 47 5.22 12.89 1.35
C LYS A 47 3.81 12.87 0.77
N ASN A 48 2.80 13.15 1.61
CA ASN A 48 1.42 13.18 1.17
C ASN A 48 1.18 14.30 0.15
N ILE A 49 1.71 15.51 0.41
CA ILE A 49 1.64 16.63 -0.54
C ILE A 49 2.34 16.30 -1.86
N TYR A 50 3.50 15.64 -1.81
CA TYR A 50 4.23 15.21 -3.01
C TYR A 50 3.41 14.24 -3.87
N VAL A 51 2.84 13.20 -3.26
CA VAL A 51 2.02 12.21 -3.98
C VAL A 51 0.76 12.86 -4.56
N ASP A 52 0.07 13.70 -3.80
CA ASP A 52 -1.08 14.46 -4.29
C ASP A 52 -0.72 15.36 -5.49
N ALA A 53 0.44 16.02 -5.44
CA ALA A 53 0.94 16.83 -6.55
C ALA A 53 1.29 15.99 -7.80
N ILE A 54 1.76 14.74 -7.66
CA ILE A 54 1.95 13.84 -8.80
C ILE A 54 0.59 13.54 -9.46
N ILE A 55 -0.42 13.20 -8.66
CA ILE A 55 -1.75 12.82 -9.15
C ILE A 55 -2.45 14.00 -9.82
N LYS A 56 -2.32 15.20 -9.26
CA LYS A 56 -2.87 16.44 -9.80
C LYS A 56 -2.01 17.05 -10.93
N ASN A 57 -0.86 16.45 -11.24
CA ASN A 57 0.12 17.00 -12.18
C ASN A 57 0.55 18.45 -11.83
N ASP A 58 0.57 18.80 -10.54
CA ASP A 58 0.99 20.11 -10.06
C ASP A 58 2.52 20.18 -9.93
N LYS A 59 3.17 20.68 -10.97
CA LYS A 59 4.64 20.79 -11.03
C LYS A 59 5.21 21.70 -9.95
N ASN A 60 4.51 22.77 -9.57
CA ASN A 60 5.01 23.75 -8.60
C ASN A 60 5.02 23.17 -7.20
N THR A 61 3.88 22.60 -6.78
CA THR A 61 3.78 21.90 -5.49
C THR A 61 4.71 20.70 -5.44
N LYS A 62 4.84 19.96 -6.55
CA LYS A 62 5.78 18.84 -6.68
C LYS A 62 7.23 19.28 -6.42
N LYS A 63 7.69 20.36 -7.06
CA LYS A 63 9.04 20.92 -6.87
C LYS A 63 9.28 21.36 -5.42
N GLN A 64 8.32 22.07 -4.84
CA GLN A 64 8.38 22.54 -3.45
C GLN A 64 8.44 21.39 -2.44
N ALA A 65 7.63 20.34 -2.64
CA ALA A 65 7.62 19.16 -1.78
C ALA A 65 8.94 18.39 -1.91
N LEU A 66 9.47 18.21 -3.13
CA LEU A 66 10.73 17.50 -3.38
C LEU A 66 11.91 18.13 -2.63
N SER A 67 12.06 19.45 -2.67
CA SER A 67 13.13 20.13 -1.93
C SER A 67 13.08 19.82 -0.43
N ARG A 68 11.87 19.82 0.15
CA ARG A 68 11.67 19.55 1.58
C ARG A 68 11.82 18.07 1.92
N LEU A 69 11.43 17.16 1.03
CA LEU A 69 11.68 15.72 1.17
C LEU A 69 13.16 15.40 1.16
N ILE A 70 13.94 16.03 0.28
CA ILE A 70 15.40 15.84 0.25
C ILE A 70 16.01 16.29 1.58
N THR A 71 15.66 17.49 2.07
CA THR A 71 16.14 18.02 3.36
C THR A 71 15.78 17.11 4.52
N SER A 72 14.50 16.72 4.63
CA SER A 72 14.03 15.91 5.74
C SER A 72 14.51 14.46 5.70
N SER A 73 14.61 13.84 4.51
CA SER A 73 15.21 12.52 4.36
C SER A 73 16.66 12.51 4.86
N LYS A 74 17.47 13.48 4.45
CA LYS A 74 18.87 13.58 4.90
C LYS A 74 18.97 13.73 6.42
N ALA A 75 18.16 14.60 7.02
CA ALA A 75 18.14 14.82 8.46
C ALA A 75 17.66 13.58 9.26
N LEU A 76 16.83 12.73 8.67
CA LEU A 76 16.29 11.53 9.31
C LEU A 76 17.12 10.25 9.05
N GLY A 77 18.06 10.30 8.09
CA GLY A 77 18.83 9.16 7.61
C GLY A 77 18.05 8.28 6.62
N PHE A 78 17.03 8.81 5.95
CA PHE A 78 16.26 8.10 4.92
C PHE A 78 16.88 8.29 3.54
N ASP A 79 16.64 7.35 2.63
CA ASP A 79 17.04 7.50 1.23
C ASP A 79 16.34 8.72 0.59
N SER A 80 17.13 9.58 -0.04
CA SER A 80 16.68 10.78 -0.77
C SER A 80 16.99 10.72 -2.27
N SER A 81 17.65 9.66 -2.75
CA SER A 81 18.14 9.53 -4.12
C SER A 81 17.01 9.65 -5.15
N ALA A 82 15.85 9.04 -4.88
CA ALA A 82 14.68 9.12 -5.74
C ALA A 82 14.14 10.56 -5.85
N TYR A 83 14.05 11.28 -4.74
CA TYR A 83 13.58 12.66 -4.74
C TYR A 83 14.57 13.59 -5.47
N ILE A 84 15.88 13.34 -5.35
CA ILE A 84 16.90 14.08 -6.12
C ILE A 84 16.72 13.84 -7.62
N ARG A 85 16.52 12.58 -8.05
CA ARG A 85 16.24 12.24 -9.46
C ARG A 85 14.97 12.92 -9.97
N ASP A 86 13.89 12.86 -9.20
CA ASP A 86 12.61 13.48 -9.55
C ASP A 86 12.75 15.01 -9.68
N LEU A 87 13.52 15.65 -8.78
CA LEU A 87 13.76 17.10 -8.83
C LEU A 87 14.63 17.51 -10.02
N ASN A 88 15.71 16.77 -10.31
CA ASN A 88 16.57 17.02 -11.46
C ASN A 88 15.81 16.88 -12.78
N SER A 89 14.94 15.86 -12.87
CA SER A 89 14.07 15.64 -14.03
C SER A 89 13.12 16.82 -14.27
N ILE A 90 12.57 17.43 -13.21
CA ILE A 90 11.72 18.63 -13.30
C ILE A 90 12.51 19.86 -13.77
N ASN A 91 13.76 20.01 -13.33
CA ASN A 91 14.59 21.16 -13.68
C ASN A 91 15.20 21.06 -15.09
N GLY A 92 14.85 20.05 -15.88
CA GLY A 92 15.44 19.84 -17.21
C GLY A 92 16.91 19.46 -17.17
N VAL A 93 17.45 19.15 -15.98
CA VAL A 93 18.81 18.63 -15.81
C VAL A 93 18.76 17.17 -16.23
N LYS A 94 18.93 16.92 -17.53
CA LYS A 94 19.17 15.60 -18.09
C LYS A 94 20.61 15.19 -17.72
N GLY A 95 20.83 14.96 -16.43
CA GLY A 95 22.14 14.64 -15.88
C GLY A 95 22.36 13.14 -15.79
N ALA A 96 23.43 12.69 -16.45
CA ALA A 96 24.20 11.46 -16.24
C ALA A 96 23.48 10.35 -15.46
N SER A 97 23.16 9.27 -16.18
CA SER A 97 22.91 7.97 -15.58
C SER A 97 24.07 7.63 -14.64
N MET A 98 23.89 7.84 -13.33
CA MET A 98 24.71 7.17 -12.33
C MET A 98 24.66 5.67 -12.66
N PRO A 99 25.79 4.93 -12.64
CA PRO A 99 25.80 3.52 -12.95
C PRO A 99 24.81 2.80 -12.02
N ALA A 100 23.80 2.20 -12.64
CA ALA A 100 22.76 1.46 -11.96
C ALA A 100 23.34 0.13 -11.50
N ALA A 101 23.90 0.09 -10.29
CA ALA A 101 23.49 -1.01 -9.42
C ALA A 101 21.99 -0.80 -9.24
N SER A 102 21.16 -1.62 -9.91
CA SER A 102 19.71 -1.51 -9.84
C SER A 102 19.32 -1.45 -8.36
N PRO A 103 18.96 -0.25 -7.85
CA PRO A 103 18.86 -0.08 -6.41
C PRO A 103 17.73 -0.97 -5.93
N ALA A 104 17.93 -1.67 -4.82
CA ALA A 104 16.91 -2.52 -4.23
C ALA A 104 15.58 -1.74 -4.16
N LEU A 105 14.50 -2.35 -4.64
CA LEU A 105 13.20 -1.68 -4.69
C LEU A 105 12.81 -1.26 -3.28
N THR A 106 12.49 0.01 -3.11
CA THR A 106 12.19 0.58 -1.80
C THR A 106 10.87 1.31 -1.87
N LEU A 107 9.93 0.93 -1.00
CA LEU A 107 8.67 1.64 -0.79
C LEU A 107 8.94 2.91 0.02
N LEU A 108 8.82 4.06 -0.64
CA LEU A 108 9.12 5.37 -0.07
C LEU A 108 7.95 5.94 0.73
N SER A 109 6.73 5.76 0.22
CA SER A 109 5.52 6.23 0.88
C SER A 109 4.31 5.39 0.52
N ALA A 110 3.31 5.41 1.40
CA ALA A 110 1.95 5.05 1.11
C ALA A 110 1.09 6.27 1.49
N THR A 111 0.23 6.72 0.58
CA THR A 111 -0.55 7.95 0.77
C THR A 111 -1.99 7.68 0.37
N LYS A 112 -2.93 8.12 1.22
CA LYS A 112 -4.35 8.13 0.86
C LYS A 112 -4.62 9.30 -0.06
N VAL A 113 -5.17 9.04 -1.23
CA VAL A 113 -5.65 10.07 -2.15
C VAL A 113 -7.02 9.68 -2.65
N ASN A 114 -8.05 10.42 -2.23
CA ASN A 114 -9.46 10.05 -2.43
C ASN A 114 -9.67 8.59 -2.00
N ASP A 115 -10.38 7.78 -2.78
CA ASP A 115 -10.61 6.35 -2.52
C ASP A 115 -9.48 5.44 -3.03
N THR A 116 -8.25 5.94 -3.07
CA THR A 116 -7.08 5.18 -3.50
C THR A 116 -5.93 5.26 -2.50
N LEU A 117 -5.26 4.12 -2.31
CA LEU A 117 -3.97 4.05 -1.64
C LEU A 117 -2.88 4.08 -2.72
N VAL A 118 -2.06 5.11 -2.71
CA VAL A 118 -0.97 5.30 -3.67
C VAL A 118 0.35 4.99 -2.99
N LEU A 119 1.06 4.00 -3.53
CA LEU A 119 2.39 3.62 -3.09
C LEU A 119 3.43 4.24 -4.03
N LYS A 120 4.44 4.92 -3.49
CA LYS A 120 5.57 5.47 -4.26
C LYS A 120 6.83 4.65 -4.02
N PHE A 121 7.48 4.25 -5.10
CA PHE A 121 8.76 3.55 -5.07
C PHE A 121 9.93 4.46 -5.46
N ASN A 122 11.14 4.00 -5.17
CA ASN A 122 12.38 4.68 -5.57
C ASN A 122 12.69 4.51 -7.07
N THR A 123 12.22 3.43 -7.69
CA THR A 123 12.39 3.12 -9.11
C THR A 123 11.08 2.60 -9.68
N LYS A 124 11.04 2.41 -11.01
CA LYS A 124 9.89 1.81 -11.67
C LYS A 124 9.55 0.47 -11.04
N LEU A 125 8.26 0.24 -10.81
CA LEU A 125 7.75 -0.98 -10.23
C LEU A 125 7.61 -2.05 -11.32
N ASP A 126 8.36 -3.14 -11.19
CA ASP A 126 8.13 -4.36 -11.94
C ASP A 126 7.02 -5.17 -11.25
N THR A 127 5.92 -5.40 -11.96
CA THR A 127 4.77 -6.15 -11.43
C THR A 127 5.10 -7.60 -11.11
N ALA A 128 6.16 -8.18 -11.68
CA ALA A 128 6.63 -9.52 -11.33
C ALA A 128 7.10 -9.63 -9.87
N ARG A 129 7.42 -8.50 -9.23
CA ARG A 129 7.79 -8.42 -7.80
C ARG A 129 6.59 -8.46 -6.85
N LEU A 130 5.36 -8.42 -7.39
CA LEU A 130 4.13 -8.43 -6.62
C LEU A 130 3.58 -9.85 -6.52
N LYS A 131 3.31 -10.30 -5.29
CA LYS A 131 2.62 -11.56 -5.01
C LYS A 131 1.38 -11.28 -4.20
N THR A 132 0.25 -11.81 -4.63
CA THR A 132 -1.02 -11.65 -3.91
C THR A 132 -1.50 -12.97 -3.35
N SER A 133 -2.06 -12.94 -2.15
CA SER A 133 -2.72 -14.09 -1.55
C SER A 133 -3.96 -13.65 -0.77
N PHE A 134 -4.81 -14.62 -0.43
CA PHE A 134 -6.03 -14.39 0.32
C PHE A 134 -6.12 -15.37 1.49
N ALA A 135 -6.59 -14.87 2.63
CA ALA A 135 -6.82 -15.69 3.82
C ALA A 135 -8.14 -15.30 4.50
N LYS A 136 -8.93 -16.30 4.88
CA LYS A 136 -10.09 -16.14 5.77
C LYS A 136 -9.69 -16.58 7.17
N GLN A 137 -9.80 -15.70 8.16
CA GLN A 137 -9.48 -15.99 9.56
C GLN A 137 -10.60 -15.51 10.47
N GLN A 138 -11.26 -16.42 11.17
CA GLN A 138 -12.38 -16.15 12.09
C GLN A 138 -13.41 -15.17 11.49
N ASN A 139 -13.32 -13.88 11.84
CA ASN A 139 -14.23 -12.79 11.45
C ASN A 139 -13.63 -11.78 10.45
N ALA A 140 -12.52 -12.13 9.78
CA ALA A 140 -11.87 -11.23 8.83
C ALA A 140 -11.49 -11.93 7.52
N TYR A 141 -11.70 -11.22 6.42
CA TYR A 141 -11.19 -11.51 5.10
C TYR A 141 -9.93 -10.68 4.88
N LYS A 142 -8.81 -11.36 4.56
CA LYS A 142 -7.51 -10.72 4.36
C LYS A 142 -7.07 -10.89 2.92
N ASN A 143 -6.92 -9.78 2.21
CA ASN A 143 -6.13 -9.73 0.98
C ASN A 143 -4.71 -9.29 1.35
N ILE A 144 -3.72 -10.08 0.95
CA ILE A 144 -2.31 -9.87 1.29
C ILE A 144 -1.55 -9.62 -0.02
N MET A 145 -0.77 -8.55 -0.04
CA MET A 145 0.14 -8.22 -1.14
C MET A 145 1.56 -8.14 -0.60
N ASP A 146 2.40 -9.06 -1.06
CA ASP A 146 3.83 -9.10 -0.79
C ASP A 146 4.58 -8.47 -1.95
N ILE A 147 5.52 -7.59 -1.63
CA ILE A 147 6.34 -6.86 -2.57
C ILE A 147 7.80 -7.17 -2.24
N ASP A 148 8.53 -7.77 -3.19
CA ASP A 148 9.99 -7.87 -3.07
C ASP A 148 10.57 -6.45 -3.02
N GLY A 149 11.06 -6.04 -1.85
CA GLY A 149 11.61 -4.73 -1.59
C GLY A 149 11.76 -4.41 -0.09
N ARG A 150 12.15 -3.16 0.17
CA ARG A 150 12.35 -2.62 1.53
C ARG A 150 11.36 -1.52 1.84
N LEU A 151 10.92 -1.42 3.08
CA LEU A 151 10.14 -0.30 3.57
C LEU A 151 11.08 0.83 4.00
N ASN A 152 10.89 2.03 3.46
CA ASN A 152 11.61 3.20 3.92
C ASN A 152 10.92 3.83 5.14
N GLY A 153 11.42 3.48 6.32
CA GLY A 153 10.93 4.00 7.60
C GLY A 153 10.05 3.01 8.35
N ASN A 154 9.09 3.54 9.10
CA ASN A 154 8.28 2.76 10.04
C ASN A 154 7.06 2.13 9.36
N PRO A 155 6.49 1.05 9.94
CA PRO A 155 5.20 0.51 9.54
C PRO A 155 4.09 1.57 9.47
N LEU A 156 3.19 1.41 8.52
CA LEU A 156 2.05 2.29 8.29
C LEU A 156 0.75 1.54 8.56
N THR A 157 -0.25 2.25 9.09
CA THR A 157 -1.57 1.68 9.35
C THR A 157 -2.66 2.67 8.98
N TYR A 158 -3.69 2.17 8.29
CA TYR A 158 -4.89 2.92 7.95
C TYR A 158 -6.13 2.19 8.43
N LYS A 159 -7.08 2.93 8.99
CA LYS A 159 -8.39 2.41 9.43
C LYS A 159 -9.50 3.07 8.60
N ASN A 160 -10.60 2.36 8.41
CA ASN A 160 -11.84 2.85 7.80
C ASN A 160 -11.58 3.61 6.48
N PHE A 161 -10.91 2.93 5.55
CA PHE A 161 -10.56 3.48 4.24
C PHE A 161 -11.06 2.55 3.13
N ILE A 162 -10.27 2.30 2.08
CA ILE A 162 -10.57 1.27 1.07
C ILE A 162 -10.74 -0.13 1.69
N SER A 163 -10.13 -0.35 2.87
CA SER A 163 -10.41 -1.49 3.75
C SER A 163 -10.67 -1.02 5.18
N ASP A 164 -11.33 -1.87 5.98
CA ASP A 164 -11.59 -1.62 7.41
C ASP A 164 -10.25 -1.41 8.16
N TYR A 165 -9.24 -2.19 7.79
CA TYR A 165 -7.88 -2.08 8.31
C TYR A 165 -6.84 -2.39 7.23
N ILE A 166 -5.84 -1.52 7.10
CA ILE A 166 -4.68 -1.70 6.22
C ILE A 166 -3.42 -1.62 7.08
N HIS A 167 -2.54 -2.61 6.96
CA HIS A 167 -1.22 -2.59 7.61
C HIS A 167 -0.12 -2.82 6.58
N ILE A 168 0.90 -1.98 6.62
CA ILE A 168 2.06 -2.03 5.72
C ILE A 168 3.30 -2.12 6.61
N SER A 169 4.05 -3.21 6.49
CA SER A 169 5.27 -3.42 7.27
C SER A 169 6.29 -4.25 6.51
N GLN A 170 7.54 -4.17 6.96
CA GLN A 170 8.58 -5.09 6.52
C GLN A 170 8.27 -6.48 7.11
N TYR A 171 7.94 -7.46 6.27
CA TYR A 171 7.64 -8.83 6.67
C TYR A 171 8.93 -9.63 6.96
N ASP A 172 9.91 -9.49 6.08
CA ASP A 172 11.27 -10.03 6.22
C ASP A 172 12.28 -9.06 5.58
N LYS A 173 13.58 -9.39 5.55
CA LYS A 173 14.65 -8.50 5.02
C LYS A 173 14.39 -7.94 3.61
N ASN A 174 13.65 -8.67 2.78
CA ASN A 174 13.43 -8.40 1.36
C ASN A 174 11.95 -8.32 0.97
N THR A 175 11.00 -8.45 1.91
CA THR A 175 9.57 -8.41 1.59
C THR A 175 8.85 -7.34 2.38
N VAL A 176 8.21 -6.40 1.70
CA VAL A 176 7.19 -5.53 2.28
C VAL A 176 5.83 -6.20 2.12
N ARG A 177 5.10 -6.36 3.23
CA ARG A 177 3.75 -6.93 3.22
C ARG A 177 2.71 -5.87 3.48
N ILE A 178 1.68 -5.90 2.65
CA ILE A 178 0.47 -5.09 2.78
C ILE A 178 -0.69 -6.01 3.06
N ILE A 179 -1.39 -5.78 4.17
CA ILE A 179 -2.54 -6.56 4.59
C ILE A 179 -3.76 -5.66 4.55
N PHE A 180 -4.72 -6.00 3.71
CA PHE A 180 -6.07 -5.43 3.68
C PHE A 180 -7.00 -6.38 4.42
N SER A 181 -7.53 -5.94 5.56
CA SER A 181 -8.41 -6.75 6.41
C SER A 181 -9.79 -6.11 6.45
N ASP A 182 -10.81 -6.91 6.14
CA ASP A 182 -12.20 -6.48 6.02
C ASP A 182 -13.16 -7.48 6.67
N LYS A 183 -14.27 -6.99 7.23
CA LYS A 183 -15.35 -7.84 7.75
C LYS A 183 -16.10 -8.57 6.63
N ALA A 184 -16.22 -7.92 5.47
CA ALA A 184 -16.81 -8.47 4.25
C ALA A 184 -15.74 -8.71 3.19
N GLN A 185 -15.94 -9.71 2.34
CA GLN A 185 -15.00 -9.99 1.25
C GLN A 185 -15.01 -8.83 0.24
N LYS A 186 -13.82 -8.26 -0.01
CA LYS A 186 -13.59 -7.19 -1.00
C LYS A 186 -12.54 -7.63 -2.02
N THR A 187 -12.65 -7.09 -3.23
CA THR A 187 -11.60 -7.24 -4.26
C THR A 187 -10.68 -6.04 -4.20
N ILE A 188 -9.37 -6.28 -4.22
CA ILE A 188 -8.36 -5.21 -4.29
C ILE A 188 -7.84 -5.13 -5.72
N LYS A 189 -7.99 -3.96 -6.34
CA LYS A 189 -7.42 -3.64 -7.65
C LYS A 189 -6.15 -2.84 -7.46
N ALA A 190 -5.11 -3.17 -8.21
CA ALA A 190 -3.82 -2.48 -8.16
C ALA A 190 -3.30 -2.24 -9.57
N ASN A 191 -2.88 -1.02 -9.86
CA ASN A 191 -2.36 -0.61 -11.18
C ASN A 191 -0.97 0.02 -11.00
N ALA A 192 0.04 -0.56 -11.64
CA ALA A 192 1.38 -0.01 -11.66
C ALA A 192 1.49 1.07 -12.75
N THR A 193 2.08 2.22 -12.42
CA THR A 193 2.32 3.31 -13.37
C THR A 193 3.66 3.95 -13.06
N GLY A 194 4.68 3.62 -13.85
CA GLY A 194 6.04 4.06 -13.58
C GLY A 194 6.54 3.53 -12.23
N ASP A 195 6.77 4.43 -11.28
CA ASP A 195 7.21 4.15 -9.92
C ASP A 195 6.07 4.26 -8.87
N LEU A 196 4.81 4.23 -9.32
CA LEU A 196 3.62 4.22 -8.49
C LEU A 196 2.89 2.87 -8.57
N LEU A 197 2.29 2.44 -7.46
CA LEU A 197 1.22 1.44 -7.43
C LEU A 197 -0.04 2.09 -6.86
N ILE A 198 -1.09 2.18 -7.67
CA ILE A 198 -2.37 2.78 -7.31
C ILE A 198 -3.33 1.66 -6.95
N ILE A 199 -3.79 1.64 -5.69
CA ILE A 199 -4.61 0.57 -5.14
C ILE A 199 -6.00 1.12 -4.78
N SER A 200 -7.05 0.43 -5.21
CA SER A 200 -8.44 0.76 -4.89
C SER A 200 -9.18 -0.51 -4.48
N ALA A 201 -10.09 -0.40 -3.51
CA ALA A 201 -11.01 -1.50 -3.23
C ALA A 201 -12.22 -1.41 -4.17
N GLN A 202 -12.63 -2.56 -4.71
CA GLN A 202 -13.94 -2.71 -5.31
C GLN A 202 -14.75 -3.69 -4.47
N ASN A 203 -15.98 -3.28 -4.14
CA ASN A 203 -16.94 -4.17 -3.51
C ASN A 203 -17.18 -5.36 -4.43
N PHE A 204 -17.15 -6.58 -3.88
CA PHE A 204 -17.55 -7.76 -4.62
C PHE A 204 -19.04 -7.61 -4.98
N ILE A 205 -19.35 -7.53 -6.28
CA ILE A 205 -20.72 -7.76 -6.74
C ILE A 205 -20.88 -9.27 -6.77
N SER A 206 -21.56 -9.81 -5.76
CA SER A 206 -22.00 -11.21 -5.78
C SER A 206 -23.02 -11.38 -6.88
N ASN A 207 -22.58 -11.87 -8.05
CA ASN A 207 -23.29 -12.81 -8.92
C ASN A 207 -22.53 -12.98 -10.24
N GLU A 208 -21.59 -13.91 -10.27
CA GLU A 208 -21.52 -14.96 -11.28
C GLU A 208 -20.53 -16.04 -10.82
N ASN A 209 -20.85 -17.29 -11.16
CA ASN A 209 -20.18 -18.52 -10.76
C ASN A 209 -18.64 -18.48 -10.91
N VAL A 210 -17.90 -18.14 -9.86
CA VAL A 210 -16.47 -18.48 -9.78
C VAL A 210 -16.35 -19.89 -9.25
N ARG A 211 -16.32 -20.84 -10.19
CA ARG A 211 -15.86 -22.21 -9.94
C ARG A 211 -14.43 -22.16 -9.38
N ALA A 212 -14.16 -23.16 -8.55
CA ALA A 212 -12.99 -23.41 -7.71
C ALA A 212 -11.61 -23.07 -8.31
N PRO A 213 -10.57 -22.89 -7.46
CA PRO A 213 -9.20 -22.56 -7.87
C PRO A 213 -8.63 -23.54 -8.92
N LEU A 214 -8.02 -23.00 -9.98
CA LEU A 214 -7.28 -23.79 -10.95
C LEU A 214 -6.06 -24.47 -10.30
N HIS A 215 -6.13 -25.80 -10.29
CA HIS A 215 -5.08 -26.81 -10.26
C HIS A 215 -4.14 -26.91 -9.05
N LYS A 216 -4.51 -27.80 -8.12
CA LYS A 216 -3.65 -28.95 -7.79
C LYS A 216 -3.71 -29.93 -8.98
N LEU A 217 -2.59 -30.15 -9.67
CA LEU A 217 -2.41 -31.36 -10.46
C LEU A 217 -2.26 -32.53 -9.47
N LYS A 218 -3.33 -33.32 -9.33
CA LYS A 218 -3.29 -34.65 -8.72
C LYS A 218 -3.56 -35.63 -9.85
N ASN A 219 -2.55 -36.43 -10.19
CA ASN A 219 -2.65 -37.49 -11.19
C ASN A 219 -3.82 -38.42 -10.86
N LYS A 220 -4.61 -38.72 -11.88
CA LYS A 220 -5.79 -39.58 -11.84
C LYS A 220 -5.47 -40.87 -12.59
N ASN A 221 -5.26 -41.93 -11.84
CA ASN A 221 -5.50 -43.35 -12.11
C ASN A 221 -5.30 -43.96 -10.71
N GLU A 222 -6.33 -44.32 -9.96
CA GLU A 222 -7.18 -45.49 -10.19
C GLU A 222 -8.63 -45.28 -9.71
N LYS A 223 -9.52 -46.06 -10.31
CA LYS A 223 -10.98 -46.10 -10.13
C LYS A 223 -11.34 -47.05 -8.98
N PRO A 224 -12.36 -46.76 -8.14
CA PRO A 224 -12.86 -47.70 -7.16
C PRO A 224 -13.96 -48.60 -7.75
N ALA A 225 -13.97 -49.87 -7.35
CA ALA A 225 -15.14 -50.76 -7.42
C ALA A 225 -15.14 -51.70 -6.21
N GLN A 226 -16.33 -52.14 -5.84
CA GLN A 226 -16.80 -52.41 -4.49
C GLN A 226 -17.18 -53.90 -4.33
N SER A 227 -16.88 -54.46 -3.15
CA SER A 227 -17.52 -55.58 -2.44
C SER A 227 -17.61 -57.02 -3.01
N ALA A 228 -17.48 -57.93 -2.04
CA ALA A 228 -17.85 -59.34 -1.96
C ALA A 228 -16.84 -60.37 -2.50
N VAL A 229 -16.26 -61.17 -1.60
CA VAL A 229 -16.40 -62.64 -1.52
C VAL A 229 -15.76 -63.15 -0.21
N GLU A 230 -16.53 -63.83 0.62
CA GLU A 230 -16.13 -65.09 1.29
C GLU A 230 -17.13 -66.15 0.77
N PRO A 231 -16.77 -67.45 0.58
CA PRO A 231 -16.19 -68.29 1.63
C PRO A 231 -15.09 -69.31 1.21
N ASN A 232 -14.21 -69.60 2.19
CA ASN A 232 -13.65 -70.90 2.63
C ASN A 232 -13.54 -72.10 1.65
N LEU A 233 -12.34 -72.68 1.48
CA LEU A 233 -12.08 -74.12 1.71
C LEU A 233 -10.57 -74.49 1.66
N LYS A 234 -10.19 -75.37 2.60
CA LYS A 234 -8.91 -76.10 2.76
C LYS A 234 -8.35 -76.73 1.47
N SER A 235 -7.02 -76.82 1.40
CA SER A 235 -6.32 -78.03 0.89
C SER A 235 -4.85 -78.06 1.37
N GLU A 236 -4.55 -79.03 2.25
CA GLU A 236 -3.31 -79.82 2.25
C GLU A 236 -3.37 -80.76 1.03
N PRO A 237 -2.26 -81.28 0.45
CA PRO A 237 -1.31 -82.16 1.17
C PRO A 237 0.18 -82.09 0.74
N ALA A 238 1.07 -82.57 1.62
CA ALA A 238 2.18 -83.53 1.39
C ALA A 238 3.27 -83.36 2.47
#